data_AF-A0AAW3XFF3-F1
#
_entry.id   AF-A0AAW3XFF3-F1
#
_cell.length_a   1.000
_cell.length_b   1.000
_cell.length_c   1.000
_cell.angle_alpha   90.00
_cell.angle_beta   90.00
_cell.angle_gamma   90.00
#
_symmetry.space_group_name_H-M   'P 1'
#
loop_
_entity.id
_entity.type
_entity.pdbx_description
1 polymer ?
#
loop_
_entity_poly.entity_id
_entity_poly.type
_entity_poly.pdbx_seq_one_letter_code
_entity_poly.pdbx_strand_id
1 'polypeptide(L)' 'MSKKIIAIQVRGEQGAVKPVSRSKLEQSVNRSLRASFSLEGNNITDTSWSKMEQAARYLSRVVIA' A
#
# COMPACT_ATOMS: atom_id res chain seq x y z
N MET A 1 -16.07 10.31 -11.74
CA MET A 1 -14.72 9.71 -11.76
C MET A 1 -14.84 8.21 -11.58
N SER A 2 -14.48 7.43 -12.61
CA SER A 2 -14.54 5.96 -12.54
C SER A 2 -13.46 5.44 -11.58
N LYS A 3 -13.84 4.65 -10.58
CA LYS A 3 -12.91 4.02 -9.63
C LYS A 3 -12.01 3.07 -10.43
N LYS A 4 -10.72 3.39 -10.59
CA LYS A 4 -9.74 2.50 -11.22
C LYS A 4 -9.69 1.18 -10.43
N ILE A 5 -10.24 0.11 -11.02
CA ILE A 5 -10.16 -1.25 -10.49
C ILE A 5 -8.79 -1.80 -10.89
N ILE A 6 -8.02 -2.28 -9.90
CA ILE A 6 -6.70 -2.88 -10.15
C ILE A 6 -6.88 -4.39 -10.08
N ALA A 7 -6.55 -5.09 -11.17
CA ALA A 7 -6.51 -6.54 -11.20
C ALA A 7 -5.16 -7.01 -10.64
N ILE A 8 -5.18 -7.85 -9.60
CA ILE A 8 -3.97 -8.39 -8.99
C ILE A 8 -3.98 -9.90 -9.21
N GLN A 9 -2.91 -10.43 -9.80
CA GLN A 9 -2.70 -11.85 -9.92
C GLN A 9 -1.94 -12.35 -8.69
N VAL A 10 -2.62 -13.09 -7.80
CA VAL A 10 -1.96 -13.77 -6.67
C VAL A 10 -1.40 -15.09 -7.19
N ARG A 11 -0.09 -15.30 -7.07
CA ARG A 11 0.58 -16.54 -7.50
C ARG A 11 0.30 -17.64 -6.45
N GLY A 12 -0.81 -18.35 -6.61
CA GLY A 12 -1.17 -19.58 -5.91
C GLY A 12 -1.71 -20.60 -6.92
N GLU A 13 -1.78 -21.88 -6.55
CA GLU A 13 -2.07 -23.03 -7.44
C GLU A 13 -3.36 -22.94 -8.28
N GLN A 14 -4.20 -21.94 -8.07
CA GLN A 14 -5.41 -21.69 -8.85
C GLN A 14 -5.43 -20.21 -9.28
N GLY A 15 -5.09 -19.96 -10.54
CA GLY A 15 -4.94 -18.65 -11.18
C GLY A 15 -6.22 -17.82 -11.34
N ALA A 16 -7.03 -17.68 -10.29
CA ALA A 16 -8.19 -16.80 -10.28
C ALA A 16 -7.74 -15.35 -9.99
N VAL A 17 -7.77 -14.50 -11.02
CA VAL A 17 -7.58 -13.05 -10.86
C VAL A 17 -8.77 -12.50 -10.09
N LYS A 18 -8.55 -12.11 -8.83
CA LYS A 18 -9.58 -11.47 -8.01
C LYS A 18 -9.50 -9.94 -8.20
N PRO A 19 -10.58 -9.29 -8.65
CA PRO A 19 -10.60 -7.82 -8.69
C PRO A 19 -10.55 -7.29 -7.26
N VAL A 20 -9.61 -6.38 -6.99
CA VAL A 20 -9.48 -5.73 -5.69
C VAL A 20 -9.60 -4.22 -5.91
N SER A 21 -10.36 -3.55 -5.04
CA SER A 21 -10.40 -2.10 -5.08
C SER A 21 -9.04 -1.54 -4.67
N ARG A 22 -8.61 -0.47 -5.33
CA ARG A 22 -7.34 0.21 -5.02
C ARG A 22 -7.21 0.54 -3.53
N SER A 23 -8.27 1.05 -2.90
CA SER A 23 -8.27 1.39 -1.47
C SER A 23 -8.04 0.17 -0.58
N LYS A 24 -8.65 -0.98 -0.90
CA LYS A 24 -8.47 -2.21 -0.13
C LYS A 24 -7.05 -2.78 -0.31
N LEU A 25 -6.50 -2.67 -1.52
CA LEU A 25 -5.12 -3.02 -1.78
C LEU A 25 -4.14 -2.16 -0.98
N GLU A 26 -4.29 -0.84 -1.05
CA GLU A 26 -3.44 0.11 -0.32
C GLU A 26 -3.50 -0.13 1.19
N GLN A 27 -4.69 -0.36 1.75
CA GLN A 27 -4.86 -0.73 3.16
C GLN A 27 -4.14 -2.04 3.51
N SER A 28 -4.25 -3.06 2.65
CA SER A 28 -3.61 -4.36 2.87
C SER A 28 -2.09 -4.24 2.85
N VAL A 29 -1.53 -3.53 1.86
CA VAL A 29 -0.09 -3.30 1.73
C VAL A 29 0.45 -2.52 2.93
N ASN A 30 -0.23 -1.43 3.31
CA ASN A 30 0.17 -0.62 4.47
C ASN A 30 0.15 -1.44 5.76
N ARG A 31 -0.85 -2.30 5.95
CA ARG A 31 -0.92 -3.22 7.10
C ARG A 31 0.27 -4.19 7.11
N SER A 32 0.56 -4.82 5.97
CA SER A 32 1.68 -5.77 5.85
C SER A 32 3.02 -5.10 6.16
N LEU A 33 3.26 -3.91 5.60
CA LEU A 33 4.49 -3.16 5.85
C LEU A 33 4.64 -2.78 7.34
N ARG A 34 3.57 -2.29 7.97
CA ARG A 34 3.58 -1.98 9.40
C ARG A 34 3.94 -3.22 10.24
N ALA A 35 3.34 -4.37 9.92
CA ALA A 35 3.65 -5.62 10.61
C ALA A 35 5.12 -6.03 10.43
N SER A 36 5.68 -5.90 9.21
CA SER A 36 7.09 -6.17 8.95
C SER A 36 8.02 -5.29 9.79
N PHE A 37 7.77 -3.98 9.86
CA PHE A 37 8.56 -3.09 10.71
C PHE A 37 8.46 -3.44 12.19
N SER A 38 7.27 -3.78 12.69
CA SER A 38 7.10 -4.24 14.07
C SER A 38 7.87 -5.52 14.37
N LEU A 39 7.92 -6.47 13.42
CA LEU A 39 8.70 -7.70 13.57
C LEU A 39 10.22 -7.44 13.64
N GLU A 40 10.70 -6.39 12.97
CA GLU A 40 12.08 -5.91 13.05
C GLU A 40 12.38 -5.06 14.30
N GLY A 41 11.41 -4.94 15.21
CA GLY A 41 11.52 -4.15 16.44
C GLY A 41 11.27 -2.65 16.25
N ASN A 42 10.90 -2.23 15.04
CA ASN A 42 10.59 -0.84 14.71
C ASN A 42 9.10 -0.57 14.86
N ASN A 43 8.68 -0.11 16.04
CA ASN A 43 7.30 0.28 16.29
C ASN A 43 6.98 1.63 15.64
N ILE A 44 6.49 1.60 14.39
CA ILE A 44 6.07 2.81 13.69
C ILE A 44 4.71 3.27 14.21
N THR A 45 4.70 4.43 14.89
CA THR A 45 3.47 5.07 15.36
C THR A 45 2.63 5.57 14.19
N ASP A 46 1.33 5.76 14.43
CA ASP A 46 0.42 6.32 13.41
C ASP A 46 0.89 7.70 12.92
N THR A 47 1.45 8.53 13.81
CA THR A 47 2.01 9.84 13.46
C THR A 47 3.19 9.72 12.51
N SER A 48 4.15 8.83 12.79
CA SER A 48 5.31 8.60 11.93
C SER A 48 4.88 8.06 10.56
N TRP A 49 3.92 7.14 10.56
CA TRP A 49 3.36 6.60 9.31
C TRP A 49 2.68 7.68 8.46
N SER A 50 1.89 8.56 9.07
CA SER A 50 1.24 9.69 8.39
C SER A 50 2.26 10.65 7.77
N LYS A 51 3.36 10.94 8.48
CA LYS A 51 4.46 11.77 7.96
C LYS A 51 5.14 11.11 6.74
N MET A 52 5.39 9.80 6.79
CA MET A 52 5.93 9.06 5.65
C MET A 52 4.99 9.09 4.44
N GLU A 53 3.69 8.91 4.64
CA GLU A 53 2.70 8.99 3.56
C GLU A 53 2.68 10.39 2.92
N GLN A 54 2.75 11.45 3.74
CA GLN A 54 2.84 12.82 3.24
C GLN A 54 4.14 13.08 2.46
N ALA A 55 5.27 12.58 2.96
CA ALA A 55 6.56 12.67 2.27
C ALA A 55 6.52 11.94 0.91
N ALA A 56 5.98 10.73 0.86
CA ALA A 56 5.82 9.98 -0.38
C ALA A 56 4.92 10.72 -1.39
N ARG A 57 3.84 11.35 -0.92
CA ARG A 57 2.97 12.20 -1.76
C ARG A 57 3.69 13.45 -2.26
N TYR A 58 4.53 14.08 -1.44
CA TYR A 58 5.32 15.23 -1.84
C TYR A 58 6.35 14.85 -2.92
N LEU A 59 7.12 13.78 -2.68
CA LEU A 59 8.15 13.30 -3.60
C LEU A 59 7.56 12.82 -4.94
N SER A 60 6.41 12.16 -4.92
CA SER A 60 5.74 11.71 -6.15
C SER A 60 5.16 12.85 -7.00
N ARG A 61 4.99 14.06 -6.45
CA ARG A 61 4.66 15.25 -7.24
C ARG A 61 5.85 15.80 -8.01
N VAL A 62 7.07 15.63 -7.50
CA VAL A 62 8.30 16.13 -8.13
C VAL A 62 8.71 15.28 -9.33
N VAL A 63 8.36 13.99 -9.35
CA VAL A 63 8.71 13.03 -10.42
C VAL A 63 7.88 13.21 -11.71
N ILE A 64 6.90 14.13 -11.74
CA ILE A 64 6.07 14.44 -12.92
C ILE A 64 6.53 15.74 -13.62
N ALA A 65 7.64 16.36 -13.19
CA ALA A 65 8.23 17.54 -13.84
C ALA A 65 9.20 17.16 -14.97
#